data_AF-V4IWE7-F1
#
_entry.id   AF-V4IWE7-F1
#
_cell.length_a   1.000
_cell.length_b   1.000
_cell.length_c   1.000
_cell.angle_alpha   90.00
_cell.angle_beta   90.00
_cell.angle_gamma   90.00
#
_symmetry.space_group_name_H-M   'P 1'
#
loop_
_entity.id
_entity.type
_entity.pdbx_description
1 polymer ?
#
loop_
_entity_poly.entity_id
_entity_poly.type
_entity_poly.pdbx_seq_one_letter_code
_entity_poly.pdbx_strand_id
1 'polypeptide(L)'
;MITSLNLIRNIGRFDSITNGNNHPFAQLTLIYAENGRGKTTLSAILRSLATGDPIPVNERRRLGAANLPHAIISCSGGPPDAMFQNGAWNRTLPDVLIFDDVFVDENVYSGLVVGSDHRQNLHELILGSQGVTLNQQLQALITQIEQHNREIRRRGAEIPATERGTLSVDDFCAIQANLNIDQEIQTAEQNLAASRQQDPIRTTSELPQLSLPGIDLPEIEAVLSAGLPDLDTAAAAQVQAHFERIGEESEQWVSEGMERQHNLEEGGDHSCPFCAQDLGGSSIINHYRSFFGQAYRDHQQNIRDCGSRFFKAHPPDTGVLFERTVNSLQERRRFWSDFGDIPEFTIDAAAIVAEWNEARNQIEALFQQKASAPLDSIETPEATRTTVATYYQRLTEVAGLNQQIQTANQTIAAVKQRAATANTAALTTILAILKATKARHTPANDALCQAYLAEKQAKANTEQQRDQARQALEQYRTQVFPTYEAAINRYLQRFNAGYHPVSYTHL
;
A
#
# COMPACT_ATOMS: atom_id res chain seq x y z
N MET A 1 77.11 -13.57 -4.49
CA MET A 1 78.41 -13.41 -5.17
C MET A 1 78.81 -14.71 -5.86
N ILE A 2 79.12 -14.66 -7.15
CA ILE A 2 79.67 -15.78 -7.94
C ILE A 2 81.18 -15.80 -7.76
N THR A 3 81.77 -16.96 -7.48
CA THR A 3 83.22 -17.10 -7.20
C THR A 3 83.97 -17.80 -8.32
N SER A 4 83.38 -18.78 -8.99
CA SER A 4 84.03 -19.50 -10.10
C SER A 4 83.04 -20.23 -10.99
N LEU A 5 83.45 -20.53 -12.22
CA LEU A 5 82.73 -21.34 -13.19
C LEU A 5 83.36 -22.73 -13.26
N ASN A 6 82.93 -23.65 -12.41
CA ASN A 6 83.57 -24.94 -12.19
C ASN A 6 83.42 -25.86 -13.41
N LEU A 7 82.24 -25.85 -14.04
CA LEU A 7 81.96 -26.63 -15.23
C LEU A 7 81.03 -25.84 -16.16
N ILE A 8 81.35 -25.82 -17.46
CA ILE A 8 80.39 -25.46 -18.51
C ILE A 8 80.57 -26.43 -19.67
N ARG A 9 79.55 -27.23 -19.99
CA ARG A 9 79.62 -28.31 -20.97
C ARG A 9 78.38 -28.34 -21.87
N ASN A 10 78.59 -28.50 -23.16
CA ASN A 10 77.56 -28.58 -24.21
C ASN A 10 76.62 -27.37 -24.33
N ILE A 11 77.10 -26.17 -23.98
CA ILE A 11 76.31 -24.92 -24.04
C ILE A 11 76.98 -23.95 -25.01
N GLY A 12 76.28 -23.62 -26.10
CA GLY A 12 76.73 -22.73 -27.16
C GLY A 12 78.02 -23.23 -27.81
N ARG A 13 79.07 -22.41 -27.73
CA ARG A 13 80.41 -22.76 -28.23
C ARG A 13 81.25 -23.57 -27.23
N PHE A 14 80.78 -23.74 -26.00
CA PHE A 14 81.52 -24.44 -24.96
C PHE A 14 81.30 -25.95 -25.07
N ASP A 15 82.36 -26.67 -25.45
CA ASP A 15 82.39 -28.13 -25.47
C ASP A 15 82.40 -28.68 -24.03
N SER A 16 83.50 -28.48 -23.33
CA SER A 16 83.69 -28.80 -21.92
C SER A 16 84.78 -27.90 -21.34
N ILE A 17 84.38 -26.98 -20.47
CA ILE A 17 85.27 -26.15 -19.66
C ILE A 17 85.27 -26.73 -18.25
N THR A 18 86.43 -27.22 -17.78
CA THR A 18 86.58 -27.85 -16.44
C THR A 18 87.57 -27.14 -15.54
N ASN A 19 88.32 -26.17 -16.08
CA ASN A 19 89.41 -25.49 -15.37
C ASN A 19 89.03 -24.08 -14.91
N GLY A 20 87.75 -23.71 -14.94
CA GLY A 20 87.33 -22.35 -14.57
C GLY A 20 87.55 -22.01 -13.10
N ASN A 21 87.76 -23.00 -12.23
CA ASN A 21 88.19 -22.81 -10.84
C ASN A 21 89.58 -22.18 -10.71
N ASN A 22 90.41 -22.28 -11.74
CA ASN A 22 91.73 -21.64 -11.77
C ASN A 22 91.64 -20.14 -12.06
N HIS A 23 90.44 -19.62 -12.36
CA HIS A 23 90.17 -18.22 -12.67
C HIS A 23 89.03 -17.70 -11.78
N PRO A 24 89.25 -17.56 -10.46
CA PRO A 24 88.22 -17.06 -9.55
C PRO A 24 87.85 -15.62 -9.88
N PHE A 25 86.57 -15.29 -9.74
CA PHE A 25 86.07 -13.95 -9.95
C PHE A 25 86.44 -13.05 -8.77
N ALA A 26 87.03 -11.90 -9.09
CA ALA A 26 87.26 -10.80 -8.16
C ALA A 26 86.06 -9.83 -8.18
N GLN A 27 86.10 -8.80 -7.32
CA GLN A 27 85.05 -7.76 -7.26
C GLN A 27 84.76 -7.12 -8.62
N LEU A 28 85.80 -6.93 -9.45
CA LEU A 28 85.68 -6.58 -10.86
C LEU A 28 86.42 -7.63 -11.68
N THR A 29 85.70 -8.29 -12.59
CA THR A 29 86.27 -9.29 -13.51
C THR A 29 85.94 -8.90 -14.94
N LEU A 30 86.97 -8.68 -15.76
CA LEU A 30 86.82 -8.37 -17.18
C LEU A 30 86.97 -9.64 -18.02
N ILE A 31 85.91 -10.03 -18.72
CA ILE A 31 85.92 -11.14 -19.67
C ILE A 31 85.85 -10.57 -21.08
N TYR A 32 86.90 -10.72 -21.86
CA TYR A 32 86.98 -10.24 -23.24
C TYR A 32 87.26 -11.38 -24.21
N ALA A 33 86.69 -11.29 -25.40
CA ALA A 33 86.89 -12.23 -26.50
C ALA A 33 86.38 -11.60 -27.81
N GLU A 34 86.76 -12.15 -28.96
CA GLU A 34 86.20 -11.77 -30.27
C GLU A 34 84.69 -12.06 -30.36
N ASN A 35 84.05 -11.55 -31.42
CA ASN A 35 82.66 -11.85 -31.72
C ASN A 35 82.45 -13.36 -31.96
N GLY A 36 81.31 -13.88 -31.49
CA GLY A 36 80.97 -15.31 -31.66
C GLY A 36 81.71 -16.29 -30.73
N ARG A 37 82.51 -15.82 -29.77
CA ARG A 37 83.29 -16.67 -28.84
C ARG A 37 82.56 -17.10 -27.55
N GLY A 38 81.26 -16.80 -27.41
CA GLY A 38 80.44 -17.29 -26.29
C GLY A 38 80.26 -16.32 -25.11
N LYS A 39 80.62 -15.04 -25.25
CA LYS A 39 80.37 -14.01 -24.21
C LYS A 39 78.88 -13.93 -23.82
N THR A 40 78.00 -13.77 -24.81
CA THR A 40 76.53 -13.75 -24.61
C THR A 40 75.99 -15.09 -24.08
N THR A 41 76.65 -16.20 -24.41
CA THR A 41 76.30 -17.52 -23.86
C THR A 41 76.53 -17.55 -22.35
N LEU A 42 77.61 -16.93 -21.85
CA LEU A 42 77.85 -16.81 -20.42
C LEU A 42 76.78 -15.95 -19.74
N SER A 43 76.41 -14.80 -20.33
CA SER A 43 75.31 -13.97 -19.81
C SER A 43 73.98 -14.75 -19.74
N ALA A 44 73.67 -15.57 -20.75
CA ALA A 44 72.48 -16.41 -20.76
C ALA A 44 72.49 -17.49 -19.67
N ILE A 45 73.65 -18.13 -19.41
CA ILE A 45 73.80 -19.09 -18.30
C ILE A 45 73.56 -18.39 -16.96
N LEU A 46 74.15 -17.21 -16.75
CA LEU A 46 73.97 -16.45 -15.51
C LEU A 46 72.53 -15.94 -15.34
N ARG A 47 71.86 -15.52 -16.42
CA ARG A 47 70.43 -15.19 -16.40
C ARG A 47 69.57 -16.37 -16.01
N SER A 48 69.84 -17.53 -16.61
CA SER A 48 69.13 -18.77 -16.29
C SER A 48 69.33 -19.16 -14.81
N LEU A 49 70.53 -18.98 -14.27
CA LEU A 49 70.81 -19.20 -12.85
C LEU A 49 70.04 -18.20 -11.96
N ALA A 50 69.96 -16.93 -12.37
CA ALA A 50 69.28 -15.89 -11.60
C ALA A 50 67.76 -16.11 -11.53
N THR A 51 67.15 -16.41 -12.67
CA THR A 51 65.69 -16.54 -12.83
C THR A 51 65.17 -17.95 -12.56
N GLY A 52 66.04 -18.96 -12.67
CA GLY A 52 65.65 -20.37 -12.70
C GLY A 52 65.07 -20.83 -14.03
N ASP A 53 64.86 -19.93 -15.00
CA ASP A 53 64.35 -20.28 -16.33
C ASP A 53 65.40 -21.09 -17.11
N PRO A 54 65.11 -22.34 -17.52
CA PRO A 54 66.08 -23.17 -18.23
C PRO A 54 66.18 -22.85 -19.72
N ILE A 55 65.24 -22.09 -20.30
CA ILE A 55 65.16 -21.80 -21.75
C ILE A 55 66.46 -21.18 -22.28
N PRO A 56 67.06 -20.14 -21.66
CA PRO A 56 68.27 -19.51 -22.19
C PRO A 56 69.47 -20.47 -22.35
N VAL A 57 69.54 -21.52 -21.53
CA VAL A 57 70.57 -22.57 -21.59
C VAL A 57 70.17 -23.67 -22.56
N ASN A 58 68.93 -24.12 -22.53
CA ASN A 58 68.42 -25.22 -23.35
C ASN A 58 68.40 -24.88 -24.85
N GLU A 59 67.96 -23.69 -25.22
CA GLU A 59 67.98 -23.22 -26.62
C GLU A 59 69.40 -23.09 -27.18
N ARG A 60 70.38 -22.92 -26.28
CA ARG A 60 71.80 -22.87 -26.61
C ARG A 60 72.47 -24.23 -26.50
N ARG A 61 71.73 -25.36 -26.51
CA ARG A 61 72.35 -26.69 -26.59
C ARG A 61 73.27 -26.79 -27.80
N ARG A 62 74.50 -27.27 -27.59
CA ARG A 62 75.46 -27.42 -28.68
C ARG A 62 74.98 -28.44 -29.72
N LEU A 63 74.98 -28.02 -31.00
CA LEU A 63 74.60 -28.87 -32.13
C LEU A 63 75.57 -30.05 -32.26
N GLY A 64 75.03 -31.27 -32.38
CA GLY A 64 75.80 -32.51 -32.51
C GLY A 64 76.31 -33.12 -31.18
N ALA A 65 76.05 -32.50 -30.02
CA ALA A 65 76.44 -33.05 -28.72
C ALA A 65 75.48 -34.16 -28.24
N ALA A 66 76.02 -35.34 -27.93
CA ALA A 66 75.26 -36.49 -27.39
C ALA A 66 74.69 -36.21 -25.99
N ASN A 67 75.40 -35.42 -25.18
CA ASN A 67 75.05 -35.11 -23.80
C ASN A 67 74.29 -33.80 -23.69
N LEU A 68 73.43 -33.70 -22.68
CA LEU A 68 72.68 -32.47 -22.37
C LEU A 68 73.61 -31.35 -21.85
N PRO A 69 73.17 -30.08 -21.93
CA PRO A 69 73.78 -28.96 -21.23
C PRO A 69 74.07 -29.27 -19.75
N HIS A 70 75.27 -28.94 -19.29
CA HIS A 70 75.66 -29.09 -17.89
C HIS A 70 76.54 -27.93 -17.44
N ALA A 71 76.15 -27.22 -16.39
CA ALA A 71 76.96 -26.17 -15.78
C ALA A 71 77.05 -26.35 -14.26
N ILE A 72 78.21 -26.03 -13.66
CA ILE A 72 78.42 -25.98 -12.21
C ILE A 72 79.10 -24.64 -11.91
N ILE A 73 78.48 -23.85 -11.04
CA ILE A 73 78.91 -22.50 -10.70
C ILE A 73 79.00 -22.40 -9.18
N SER A 74 80.17 -22.05 -8.67
CA SER A 74 80.32 -21.73 -7.25
C SER A 74 79.84 -20.31 -6.98
N CYS A 75 78.95 -20.20 -6.00
CA CYS A 75 78.35 -18.94 -5.61
C CYS A 75 77.96 -18.93 -4.13
N SER A 76 77.75 -17.73 -3.58
CA SER A 76 77.29 -17.51 -2.21
C SER A 76 75.99 -18.26 -1.91
N GLY A 77 75.80 -18.67 -0.65
CA GLY A 77 74.63 -19.45 -0.20
C GLY A 77 74.96 -20.89 0.20
N GLY A 78 76.25 -21.21 0.37
CA GLY A 78 76.72 -22.50 0.89
C GLY A 78 76.67 -23.65 -0.13
N PRO A 79 77.27 -24.81 0.18
CA PRO A 79 77.16 -26.00 -0.65
C PRO A 79 75.72 -26.57 -0.64
N PRO A 80 75.27 -27.23 -1.72
CA PRO A 80 76.01 -27.50 -2.96
C PRO A 80 76.12 -26.27 -3.87
N ASP A 81 77.12 -26.30 -4.76
CA ASP A 81 77.24 -25.36 -5.87
C ASP A 81 75.97 -25.33 -6.73
N ALA A 82 75.73 -24.22 -7.43
CA ALA A 82 74.63 -24.14 -8.37
C ALA A 82 74.94 -24.99 -9.60
N MET A 83 74.10 -26.00 -9.86
CA MET A 83 74.28 -27.00 -10.89
C MET A 83 73.07 -27.02 -11.81
N PHE A 84 73.31 -26.79 -13.09
CA PHE A 84 72.34 -27.01 -14.15
C PHE A 84 72.54 -28.41 -14.71
N GLN A 85 71.59 -29.30 -14.49
CA GLN A 85 71.63 -30.66 -15.02
C GLN A 85 70.21 -31.10 -15.37
N ASN A 86 70.08 -31.89 -16.45
CA ASN A 86 68.78 -32.40 -16.91
C ASN A 86 67.74 -31.30 -17.18
N GLY A 87 68.19 -30.13 -17.63
CA GLY A 87 67.32 -29.03 -18.02
C GLY A 87 66.78 -28.18 -16.87
N ALA A 88 67.33 -28.29 -15.65
CA ALA A 88 66.94 -27.46 -14.51
C ALA A 88 68.15 -27.13 -13.61
N TRP A 89 68.03 -26.04 -12.84
CA TRP A 89 68.97 -25.69 -11.77
C TRP A 89 68.57 -26.37 -10.46
N ASN A 90 69.53 -26.86 -9.68
CA ASN A 90 69.31 -27.34 -8.31
C ASN A 90 69.00 -26.22 -7.31
N ARG A 91 69.39 -24.98 -7.63
CA ARG A 91 69.13 -23.75 -6.88
C ARG A 91 69.34 -22.54 -7.78
N THR A 92 68.69 -21.44 -7.44
CA THR A 92 68.84 -20.15 -8.13
C THR A 92 69.74 -19.20 -7.34
N LEU A 93 70.15 -18.13 -8.00
CA LEU A 93 70.83 -17.00 -7.35
C LEU A 93 70.17 -15.68 -7.76
N PRO A 94 69.04 -15.31 -7.13
CA PRO A 94 68.23 -14.16 -7.55
C PRO A 94 68.96 -12.81 -7.51
N ASP A 95 69.99 -12.68 -6.67
CA ASP A 95 70.78 -11.43 -6.50
C ASP A 95 71.80 -11.17 -7.65
N VAL A 96 71.64 -11.84 -8.79
CA VAL A 96 72.46 -11.60 -9.98
C VAL A 96 71.66 -10.75 -10.98
N LEU A 97 72.16 -9.54 -11.23
CA LEU A 97 71.60 -8.63 -12.23
C LEU A 97 72.44 -8.70 -13.51
N ILE A 98 71.77 -8.91 -14.66
CA ILE A 98 72.40 -9.02 -15.98
C ILE A 98 71.95 -7.83 -16.83
N PHE A 99 72.88 -6.96 -17.20
CA PHE A 99 72.65 -5.82 -18.09
C PHE A 99 73.22 -6.15 -19.48
N ASP A 100 72.43 -6.76 -20.35
CA ASP A 100 72.78 -7.05 -21.75
C ASP A 100 71.66 -6.59 -22.71
N ASP A 101 71.76 -6.95 -23.99
CA ASP A 101 70.78 -6.57 -25.01
C ASP A 101 69.34 -7.02 -24.68
N VAL A 102 69.15 -8.14 -23.97
CA VAL A 102 67.81 -8.61 -23.57
C VAL A 102 67.25 -7.72 -22.47
N PHE A 103 68.06 -7.34 -21.48
CA PHE A 103 67.63 -6.37 -20.47
C PHE A 103 67.25 -5.02 -21.11
N VAL A 104 68.05 -4.57 -22.09
CA VAL A 104 67.79 -3.34 -22.83
C VAL A 104 66.50 -3.45 -23.63
N ASP A 105 66.29 -4.54 -24.37
CA ASP A 105 65.07 -4.75 -25.17
C ASP A 105 63.81 -4.81 -24.30
N GLU A 106 63.88 -5.48 -23.15
CA GLU A 106 62.75 -5.67 -22.23
C GLU A 106 62.41 -4.42 -21.39
N ASN A 107 63.41 -3.57 -21.07
CA ASN A 107 63.29 -2.54 -20.03
C ASN A 107 63.72 -1.12 -20.44
N VAL A 108 64.47 -0.95 -21.53
CA VAL A 108 65.05 0.35 -21.95
C VAL A 108 64.58 0.72 -23.35
N TYR A 109 64.21 1.98 -23.55
CA TYR A 109 63.71 2.45 -24.84
C TYR A 109 64.76 2.31 -25.96
N SER A 110 64.65 1.27 -26.80
CA SER A 110 65.25 1.26 -28.13
C SER A 110 64.25 1.94 -29.08
N GLY A 111 64.64 3.04 -29.72
CA GLY A 111 63.74 4.03 -30.33
C GLY A 111 62.92 3.58 -31.56
N LEU A 112 62.61 2.30 -31.74
CA LEU A 112 61.97 1.75 -32.95
C LEU A 112 60.56 1.16 -32.72
N VAL A 113 60.18 0.72 -31.51
CA VAL A 113 58.80 0.26 -31.21
C VAL A 113 58.41 0.64 -29.77
N VAL A 114 57.26 1.33 -29.62
CA VAL A 114 56.68 1.66 -28.31
C VAL A 114 55.54 0.68 -28.02
N GLY A 115 55.84 -0.41 -27.33
CA GLY A 115 54.83 -1.31 -26.75
C GLY A 115 54.32 -0.79 -25.40
N SER A 116 53.08 -1.13 -25.04
CA SER A 116 52.54 -0.94 -23.67
C SER A 116 53.42 -1.59 -22.61
N ASP A 117 53.98 -2.75 -22.97
CA ASP A 117 54.69 -3.65 -22.07
C ASP A 117 56.02 -3.04 -21.61
N HIS A 118 56.70 -2.26 -22.46
CA HIS A 118 57.94 -1.57 -22.11
C HIS A 118 57.71 -0.48 -21.05
N ARG A 119 56.57 0.23 -21.12
CA ARG A 119 56.23 1.23 -20.09
C ARG A 119 55.89 0.57 -18.76
N GLN A 120 55.21 -0.58 -18.82
CA GLN A 120 54.91 -1.38 -17.64
C GLN A 120 56.19 -1.92 -16.99
N ASN A 121 57.06 -2.58 -17.75
CA ASN A 121 58.32 -3.14 -17.23
C ASN A 121 59.24 -2.06 -16.65
N LEU A 122 59.36 -0.90 -17.31
CA LEU A 122 60.13 0.22 -16.77
C LEU A 122 59.50 0.78 -15.48
N HIS A 123 58.16 0.86 -15.40
CA HIS A 123 57.47 1.29 -14.19
C HIS A 123 57.66 0.28 -13.04
N GLU A 124 57.61 -1.02 -13.33
CA GLU A 124 57.85 -2.10 -12.37
C GLU A 124 59.30 -2.14 -11.90
N LEU A 125 60.26 -1.89 -12.79
CA LEU A 125 61.69 -1.76 -12.47
C LEU A 125 61.93 -0.58 -11.51
N ILE A 126 61.31 0.57 -11.76
CA ILE A 126 61.44 1.78 -10.93
C ILE A 126 60.74 1.60 -9.58
N LEU A 127 59.58 0.95 -9.55
CA LEU A 127 58.84 0.65 -8.32
C LEU A 127 59.50 -0.44 -7.47
N GLY A 128 60.28 -1.36 -8.05
CA GLY A 128 60.81 -2.51 -7.34
C GLY A 128 59.74 -3.53 -6.92
N SER A 129 60.16 -4.72 -6.50
CA SER A 129 59.27 -5.87 -6.23
C SER A 129 58.15 -5.56 -5.21
N GLN A 130 58.46 -4.77 -4.18
CA GLN A 130 57.50 -4.33 -3.17
C GLN A 130 56.47 -3.34 -3.74
N GLY A 131 56.89 -2.37 -4.55
CA GLY A 131 55.97 -1.43 -5.20
C GLY A 131 55.05 -2.11 -6.22
N VAL A 132 55.56 -3.14 -6.94
CA VAL A 132 54.75 -3.98 -7.83
C VAL A 132 53.68 -4.75 -7.06
N THR A 133 54.05 -5.37 -5.93
CA THR A 133 53.08 -6.10 -5.09
C THR A 133 51.98 -5.18 -4.55
N LEU A 134 52.33 -4.00 -4.06
CA LEU A 134 51.36 -3.01 -3.58
C LEU A 134 50.43 -2.52 -4.70
N ASN A 135 50.96 -2.31 -5.90
CA ASN A 135 50.14 -1.93 -7.06
C ASN A 135 49.20 -3.07 -7.49
N GLN A 136 49.67 -4.32 -7.52
CA GLN A 136 48.83 -5.48 -7.82
C GLN A 136 47.69 -5.65 -6.81
N GLN A 137 47.98 -5.48 -5.51
CA GLN A 137 46.95 -5.48 -4.46
C GLN A 137 45.91 -4.37 -4.67
N LEU A 138 46.34 -3.16 -5.02
CA LEU A 138 45.43 -2.05 -5.32
C LEU A 138 44.53 -2.36 -6.54
N GLN A 139 45.09 -2.90 -7.62
CA GLN A 139 44.30 -3.26 -8.81
C GLN A 139 43.31 -4.40 -8.53
N ALA A 140 43.69 -5.37 -7.70
CA ALA A 140 42.79 -6.44 -7.27
C ALA A 140 41.58 -5.88 -6.49
N LEU A 141 41.82 -4.95 -5.56
CA LEU A 141 40.76 -4.29 -4.78
C LEU A 141 39.83 -3.44 -5.67
N ILE A 142 40.38 -2.73 -6.67
CA ILE A 142 39.57 -1.99 -7.66
C ILE A 142 38.66 -2.94 -8.43
N THR A 143 39.20 -4.06 -8.92
CA THR A 143 38.43 -5.09 -9.64
C THR A 143 37.32 -5.68 -8.76
N GLN A 144 37.63 -5.94 -7.49
CA GLN A 144 36.66 -6.45 -6.53
C GLN A 144 35.53 -5.44 -6.25
N ILE A 145 35.82 -4.15 -6.19
CA ILE A 145 34.78 -3.10 -6.06
C ILE A 145 33.85 -3.08 -7.28
N GLU A 146 34.39 -3.25 -8.50
CA GLU A 146 33.55 -3.39 -9.69
C GLU A 146 32.64 -4.62 -9.63
N GLN A 147 33.15 -5.73 -9.10
CA GLN A 147 32.34 -6.93 -8.86
C GLN A 147 31.24 -6.67 -7.83
N HIS A 148 31.54 -6.04 -6.69
CA HIS A 148 30.54 -5.64 -5.70
C HIS A 148 29.46 -4.75 -6.33
N ASN A 149 29.83 -3.79 -7.19
CA ASN A 149 28.86 -2.94 -7.88
C ASN A 149 27.91 -3.74 -8.78
N ARG A 150 28.40 -4.79 -9.47
CA ARG A 150 27.56 -5.70 -10.26
C ARG A 150 26.64 -6.53 -9.38
N GLU A 151 27.15 -7.09 -8.29
CA GLU A 151 26.37 -7.90 -7.35
C GLU A 151 25.29 -7.06 -6.64
N ILE A 152 25.60 -5.84 -6.18
CA ILE A 152 24.61 -4.92 -5.60
C ILE A 152 23.48 -4.63 -6.58
N ARG A 153 23.78 -4.41 -7.86
CA ARG A 153 22.75 -4.23 -8.91
C ARG A 153 21.93 -5.49 -9.10
N ARG A 154 22.56 -6.67 -9.15
CA ARG A 154 21.86 -7.96 -9.30
C ARG A 154 20.92 -8.22 -8.12
N ARG A 155 21.44 -8.17 -6.89
CA ARG A 155 20.67 -8.38 -5.65
C ARG A 155 19.56 -7.33 -5.49
N GLY A 156 19.82 -6.08 -5.87
CA GLY A 156 18.79 -5.05 -5.89
C GLY A 156 17.66 -5.32 -6.89
N ALA A 157 17.98 -5.93 -8.04
CA ALA A 157 17.00 -6.34 -9.04
C ALA A 157 16.20 -7.60 -8.64
N GLU A 158 16.77 -8.46 -7.78
CA GLU A 158 16.08 -9.62 -7.21
C GLU A 158 14.94 -9.21 -6.24
N ILE A 159 14.98 -7.99 -5.68
CA ILE A 159 13.91 -7.47 -4.80
C ILE A 159 12.71 -6.98 -5.64
N PRO A 160 11.53 -7.63 -5.52
CA PRO A 160 10.40 -7.40 -6.43
C PRO A 160 9.92 -5.94 -6.44
N ALA A 161 9.93 -5.31 -7.63
CA ALA A 161 9.48 -3.92 -7.79
C ALA A 161 8.00 -3.71 -7.43
N THR A 162 7.17 -4.73 -7.66
CA THR A 162 5.74 -4.73 -7.31
C THR A 162 5.51 -4.63 -5.80
N GLU A 163 6.42 -5.17 -5.00
CA GLU A 163 6.33 -5.19 -3.54
C GLU A 163 6.96 -3.95 -2.91
N ARG A 164 7.98 -3.38 -3.55
CA ARG A 164 8.57 -2.08 -3.16
C ARG A 164 7.66 -0.88 -3.44
N GLY A 165 6.77 -1.00 -4.42
CA GLY A 165 5.97 0.12 -4.91
C GLY A 165 6.86 1.24 -5.46
N THR A 166 6.74 2.45 -4.93
CA THR A 166 7.55 3.60 -5.36
C THR A 166 8.88 3.74 -4.62
N LEU A 167 9.17 2.86 -3.65
CA LEU A 167 10.38 2.96 -2.84
C LEU A 167 11.61 2.47 -3.60
N SER A 168 12.74 3.14 -3.37
CA SER A 168 14.04 2.63 -3.79
C SER A 168 14.37 1.33 -3.03
N VAL A 169 15.33 0.56 -3.53
CA VAL A 169 15.78 -0.66 -2.84
C VAL A 169 16.34 -0.32 -1.45
N ASP A 170 17.06 0.79 -1.35
CA ASP A 170 17.62 1.26 -0.08
C ASP A 170 16.52 1.65 0.92
N ASP A 171 15.54 2.45 0.49
CA ASP A 171 14.44 2.87 1.35
C ASP A 171 13.58 1.68 1.80
N PHE A 172 13.31 0.75 0.88
CA PHE A 172 12.56 -0.47 1.20
C PHE A 172 13.29 -1.32 2.23
N CYS A 173 14.60 -1.54 2.05
CA CYS A 173 15.36 -2.37 2.97
C CYS A 173 15.52 -1.74 4.37
N ALA A 174 15.36 -0.41 4.47
CA ALA A 174 15.44 0.35 5.73
C ALA A 174 14.11 0.44 6.52
N ILE A 175 12.98 -0.03 5.97
CA ILE A 175 11.68 0.04 6.65
C ILE A 175 11.73 -0.75 7.97
N GLN A 176 11.29 -0.10 9.05
CA GLN A 176 11.21 -0.69 10.38
C GLN A 176 10.02 -1.66 10.51
N ALA A 177 10.13 -2.66 11.39
CA ALA A 177 9.03 -3.57 11.66
C ALA A 177 7.88 -2.86 12.38
N ASN A 178 6.64 -3.12 11.95
CA ASN A 178 5.43 -2.67 12.62
C ASN A 178 4.63 -3.90 13.09
N LEU A 179 4.43 -4.00 14.40
CA LEU A 179 3.70 -5.12 15.03
C LEU A 179 2.18 -5.09 14.75
N ASN A 180 1.64 -3.91 14.45
CA ASN A 180 0.20 -3.71 14.19
C ASN A 180 -0.12 -3.64 12.69
N ILE A 181 0.82 -4.01 11.82
CA ILE A 181 0.72 -3.78 10.37
C ILE A 181 -0.54 -4.37 9.74
N ASP A 182 -0.99 -5.53 10.22
CA ASP A 182 -2.19 -6.18 9.70
C ASP A 182 -3.48 -5.43 10.05
N GLN A 183 -3.56 -4.90 11.27
CA GLN A 183 -4.71 -4.09 11.71
C GLN A 183 -4.76 -2.75 11.00
N GLU A 184 -3.60 -2.12 10.77
CA GLU A 184 -3.50 -0.86 10.03
C GLU A 184 -3.86 -1.03 8.56
N ILE A 185 -3.43 -2.13 7.92
CA ILE A 185 -3.82 -2.46 6.54
C ILE A 185 -5.33 -2.65 6.46
N GLN A 186 -5.93 -3.45 7.36
CA GLN A 186 -7.37 -3.69 7.36
C GLN A 186 -8.15 -2.37 7.50
N THR A 187 -7.75 -1.51 8.42
CA THR A 187 -8.36 -0.19 8.63
C THR A 187 -8.23 0.69 7.39
N ALA A 188 -7.05 0.73 6.77
CA ALA A 188 -6.81 1.52 5.56
C ALA A 188 -7.61 0.99 4.35
N GLU A 189 -7.78 -0.32 4.20
CA GLU A 189 -8.60 -0.94 3.17
C GLU A 189 -10.09 -0.59 3.32
N GLN A 190 -10.62 -0.66 4.55
CA GLN A 190 -11.99 -0.23 4.86
C GLN A 190 -12.21 1.25 4.52
N ASN A 191 -11.28 2.12 4.93
CA ASN A 191 -11.34 3.55 4.65
C ASN A 191 -11.29 3.84 3.14
N LEU A 192 -10.44 3.13 2.39
CA LEU A 192 -10.33 3.29 0.93
C LEU A 192 -11.58 2.76 0.20
N ALA A 193 -12.13 1.63 0.64
CA ALA A 193 -13.37 1.08 0.09
C ALA A 193 -14.55 2.05 0.30
N ALA A 194 -14.70 2.60 1.50
CA ALA A 194 -15.69 3.63 1.80
C ALA A 194 -15.48 4.88 0.93
N SER A 195 -14.23 5.31 0.72
CA SER A 195 -13.91 6.49 -0.09
C SER A 195 -14.19 6.30 -1.59
N ARG A 196 -14.00 5.09 -2.14
CA ARG A 196 -14.31 4.75 -3.55
C ARG A 196 -15.80 4.68 -3.85
N GLN A 197 -16.64 4.45 -2.84
CA GLN A 197 -18.10 4.47 -2.96
C GLN A 197 -18.71 5.84 -2.61
N GLN A 198 -17.95 6.93 -2.79
CA GLN A 198 -18.38 8.30 -2.47
C GLN A 198 -19.72 8.69 -3.11
N ASP A 199 -19.95 8.35 -4.38
CA ASP A 199 -21.21 8.70 -5.05
C ASP A 199 -22.42 7.95 -4.47
N PRO A 200 -22.41 6.60 -4.36
CA PRO A 200 -23.46 5.85 -3.67
C PRO A 200 -23.69 6.29 -2.22
N ILE A 201 -22.63 6.53 -1.43
CA ILE A 201 -22.73 6.98 -0.03
C ILE A 201 -23.33 8.39 0.05
N ARG A 202 -22.99 9.27 -0.90
CA ARG A 202 -23.51 10.65 -0.95
C ARG A 202 -24.98 10.69 -1.39
N THR A 203 -25.36 9.91 -2.39
CA THR A 203 -26.71 9.96 -2.98
C THR A 203 -27.72 9.12 -2.21
N THR A 204 -27.29 8.06 -1.53
CA THR A 204 -28.19 7.23 -0.74
C THR A 204 -28.71 8.01 0.46
N SER A 205 -30.03 8.07 0.58
CA SER A 205 -30.70 8.73 1.70
C SER A 205 -30.50 7.96 3.00
N GLU A 206 -30.68 8.67 4.11
CA GLU A 206 -30.73 8.06 5.45
C GLU A 206 -31.95 7.15 5.62
N LEU A 207 -32.00 6.40 6.72
CA LEU A 207 -33.12 5.52 7.02
C LEU A 207 -34.38 6.36 7.26
N PRO A 208 -35.52 6.05 6.59
CA PRO A 208 -36.76 6.78 6.79
C PRO A 208 -37.35 6.49 8.16
N GLN A 209 -38.03 7.47 8.75
CA GLN A 209 -38.85 7.24 9.93
C GLN A 209 -40.20 6.64 9.53
N LEU A 210 -40.71 5.77 10.39
CA LEU A 210 -42.02 5.15 10.23
C LEU A 210 -43.08 6.04 10.89
N SER A 211 -44.21 6.26 10.22
CA SER A 211 -45.28 7.11 10.76
C SER A 211 -46.64 6.49 10.48
N LEU A 212 -47.50 6.53 11.50
CA LEU A 212 -48.89 6.12 11.46
C LEU A 212 -49.72 7.16 12.23
N PRO A 213 -50.95 7.48 11.80
CA PRO A 213 -51.78 8.49 12.43
C PRO A 213 -52.32 8.00 13.78
N GLY A 214 -52.28 8.85 14.80
CA GLY A 214 -52.95 8.57 16.07
C GLY A 214 -54.46 8.69 15.94
N ILE A 215 -55.19 7.83 16.66
CA ILE A 215 -56.64 7.95 16.83
C ILE A 215 -56.89 8.76 18.10
N ASP A 216 -57.68 9.83 18.05
CA ASP A 216 -58.13 10.55 19.26
C ASP A 216 -59.47 9.96 19.71
N LEU A 217 -59.40 8.84 20.44
CA LEU A 217 -60.62 8.15 20.89
C LEU A 217 -61.48 9.01 21.82
N PRO A 218 -60.92 9.80 22.77
CA PRO A 218 -61.71 10.73 23.59
C PRO A 218 -62.50 11.77 22.79
N GLU A 219 -61.92 12.38 21.74
CA GLU A 219 -62.64 13.32 20.87
C GLU A 219 -63.82 12.61 20.17
N ILE A 220 -63.58 11.41 19.65
CA ILE A 220 -64.58 10.60 18.96
C ILE A 220 -65.71 10.21 19.94
N GLU A 221 -65.37 9.72 21.14
CA GLU A 221 -66.34 9.34 22.18
C GLU A 221 -67.21 10.53 22.62
N ALA A 222 -66.64 11.73 22.71
CA ALA A 222 -67.40 12.94 23.02
C ALA A 222 -68.47 13.26 21.97
N VAL A 223 -68.17 13.04 20.68
CA VAL A 223 -69.11 13.26 19.58
C VAL A 223 -70.16 12.13 19.49
N LEU A 224 -69.76 10.87 19.70
CA LEU A 224 -70.66 9.72 19.66
C LEU A 224 -71.68 9.74 20.81
N SER A 225 -71.26 10.13 22.01
CA SER A 225 -72.13 10.23 23.20
C SER A 225 -72.94 11.53 23.28
N ALA A 226 -72.60 12.55 22.49
CA ALA A 226 -73.36 13.80 22.46
C ALA A 226 -74.77 13.58 21.89
N GLY A 227 -75.79 13.94 22.68
CA GLY A 227 -77.17 14.15 22.23
C GLY A 227 -77.58 15.61 22.40
N LEU A 228 -78.79 15.98 21.97
CA LEU A 228 -79.33 17.33 22.19
C LEU A 228 -80.12 17.40 23.52
N PRO A 229 -79.64 18.13 24.54
CA PRO A 229 -80.34 18.27 25.83
C PRO A 229 -81.54 19.24 25.78
N ASP A 230 -81.65 20.10 24.77
CA ASP A 230 -82.56 21.26 24.75
C ASP A 230 -83.74 21.15 23.76
N LEU A 231 -84.06 19.94 23.28
CA LEU A 231 -85.26 19.76 22.46
C LEU A 231 -86.51 19.88 23.35
N ASP A 232 -87.47 20.72 22.94
CA ASP A 232 -88.79 20.84 23.59
C ASP A 232 -89.34 19.42 23.81
N THR A 233 -89.42 19.00 25.08
CA THR A 233 -89.70 17.60 25.46
C THR A 233 -91.06 17.14 24.94
N ALA A 234 -92.01 18.06 24.74
CA ALA A 234 -93.31 17.74 24.15
C ALA A 234 -93.21 17.53 22.63
N ALA A 235 -92.43 18.35 21.92
CA ALA A 235 -92.18 18.17 20.49
C ALA A 235 -91.34 16.91 20.21
N ALA A 236 -90.30 16.66 21.01
CA ALA A 236 -89.46 15.47 20.91
C ALA A 236 -90.26 14.18 21.11
N ALA A 237 -91.13 14.11 22.13
CA ALA A 237 -91.96 12.92 22.38
C ALA A 237 -92.92 12.61 21.22
N GLN A 238 -93.52 13.65 20.60
CA GLN A 238 -94.42 13.47 19.45
C GLN A 238 -93.69 13.03 18.19
N VAL A 239 -92.50 13.57 17.95
CA VAL A 239 -91.62 13.17 16.84
C VAL A 239 -91.15 11.72 17.01
N GLN A 240 -90.75 11.34 18.22
CA GLN A 240 -90.27 10.00 18.51
C GLN A 240 -91.39 8.94 18.42
N ALA A 241 -92.59 9.25 18.94
CA ALA A 241 -93.77 8.40 18.73
C ALA A 241 -94.13 8.26 17.23
N HIS A 242 -93.84 9.29 16.42
CA HIS A 242 -94.01 9.20 14.98
C HIS A 242 -92.96 8.28 14.34
N PHE A 243 -91.69 8.39 14.71
CA PHE A 243 -90.59 7.53 14.24
C PHE A 243 -90.88 6.05 14.49
N GLU A 244 -91.38 5.70 15.68
CA GLU A 244 -91.80 4.33 16.02
C GLU A 244 -92.85 3.77 15.05
N ARG A 245 -93.71 4.62 14.48
CA ARG A 245 -94.76 4.23 13.54
C ARG A 245 -94.26 4.07 12.11
N ILE A 246 -93.27 4.87 11.70
CA ILE A 246 -92.79 4.90 10.30
C ILE A 246 -91.56 4.01 10.04
N GLY A 247 -90.93 3.50 11.09
CA GLY A 247 -89.92 2.44 11.02
C GLY A 247 -88.48 2.92 11.20
N GLU A 248 -87.53 2.02 10.93
CA GLU A 248 -86.09 2.28 11.04
C GLU A 248 -85.64 3.37 10.04
N GLU A 249 -84.53 4.06 10.34
CA GLU A 249 -83.95 5.16 9.54
C GLU A 249 -84.88 6.37 9.33
N SER A 250 -85.96 6.45 10.11
CA SER A 250 -86.98 7.49 10.01
C SER A 250 -86.46 8.89 10.35
N GLU A 251 -85.51 9.00 11.28
CA GLU A 251 -84.91 10.27 11.64
C GLU A 251 -84.17 10.91 10.45
N GLN A 252 -83.32 10.13 9.77
CA GLN A 252 -82.59 10.62 8.59
C GLN A 252 -83.56 11.03 7.48
N TRP A 253 -84.55 10.19 7.18
CA TRP A 253 -85.54 10.47 6.13
C TRP A 253 -86.33 11.76 6.41
N VAL A 254 -86.81 11.94 7.64
CA VAL A 254 -87.56 13.15 8.02
C VAL A 254 -86.63 14.37 8.07
N SER A 255 -85.41 14.25 8.59
CA SER A 255 -84.43 15.34 8.60
C SER A 255 -84.16 15.87 7.18
N GLU A 256 -83.87 14.98 6.23
CA GLU A 256 -83.66 15.36 4.82
C GLU A 256 -84.91 15.98 4.21
N GLY A 257 -86.09 15.46 4.55
CA GLY A 257 -87.37 16.03 4.14
C GLY A 257 -87.61 17.44 4.67
N MET A 258 -87.28 17.68 5.94
CA MET A 258 -87.41 18.98 6.61
C MET A 258 -86.40 20.00 6.08
N GLU A 259 -85.19 19.58 5.73
CA GLU A 259 -84.21 20.45 5.06
C GLU A 259 -84.71 20.90 3.68
N ARG A 260 -85.26 19.99 2.89
CA ARG A 260 -85.88 20.31 1.59
C ARG A 260 -87.09 21.22 1.74
N GLN A 261 -87.93 20.96 2.76
CA GLN A 261 -89.06 21.84 3.10
C GLN A 261 -88.58 23.24 3.47
N HIS A 262 -87.54 23.35 4.32
CA HIS A 262 -87.00 24.65 4.72
C HIS A 262 -86.51 25.47 3.52
N ASN A 263 -85.80 24.84 2.59
CA ASN A 263 -85.32 25.49 1.36
C ASN A 263 -86.48 25.97 0.46
N LEU A 264 -87.61 25.24 0.42
CA LEU A 264 -88.82 25.68 -0.31
C LEU A 264 -89.50 26.86 0.37
N GLU A 265 -89.55 26.85 1.71
CA GLU A 265 -90.12 27.94 2.51
C GLU A 265 -89.34 29.25 2.36
N GLU A 266 -88.01 29.19 2.26
CA GLU A 266 -87.16 30.35 1.93
C GLU A 266 -87.50 30.93 0.55
N GLY A 267 -87.94 30.09 -0.39
CA GLY A 267 -88.44 30.46 -1.72
C GLY A 267 -89.90 30.92 -1.75
N GLY A 268 -90.61 30.93 -0.60
CA GLY A 268 -92.02 31.31 -0.48
C GLY A 268 -93.02 30.20 -0.81
N ASP A 269 -92.57 28.94 -0.94
CA ASP A 269 -93.42 27.76 -1.18
C ASP A 269 -93.59 26.95 0.11
N HIS A 270 -94.84 26.74 0.54
CA HIS A 270 -95.20 25.99 1.75
C HIS A 270 -95.76 24.59 1.45
N SER A 271 -95.72 24.16 0.19
CA SER A 271 -96.15 22.82 -0.22
C SER A 271 -95.19 21.73 0.25
N CYS A 272 -95.75 20.56 0.57
CA CYS A 272 -94.99 19.38 0.93
C CYS A 272 -94.08 18.94 -0.23
N PRO A 273 -92.77 18.74 0.00
CA PRO A 273 -91.83 18.34 -1.06
C PRO A 273 -92.12 16.95 -1.65
N PHE A 274 -92.93 16.12 -0.97
CA PHE A 274 -93.27 14.77 -1.43
C PHE A 274 -94.58 14.72 -2.23
N CYS A 275 -95.67 15.27 -1.68
CA CYS A 275 -97.01 15.15 -2.26
C CYS A 275 -97.62 16.48 -2.73
N ALA A 276 -96.88 17.59 -2.66
CA ALA A 276 -97.29 18.96 -3.02
C ALA A 276 -98.50 19.53 -2.23
N GLN A 277 -98.96 18.84 -1.19
CA GLN A 277 -100.07 19.30 -0.33
C GLN A 277 -99.64 20.44 0.61
N ASP A 278 -100.57 21.31 0.97
CA ASP A 278 -100.36 22.35 1.99
C ASP A 278 -100.10 21.71 3.37
N LEU A 279 -98.99 22.10 4.00
CA LEU A 279 -98.56 21.60 5.31
C LEU A 279 -99.13 22.40 6.50
N GLY A 280 -99.83 23.52 6.26
CA GLY A 280 -100.30 24.43 7.31
C GLY A 280 -101.23 23.81 8.36
N GLY A 281 -101.94 22.73 8.03
CA GLY A 281 -102.85 22.01 8.94
C GLY A 281 -102.20 20.87 9.74
N SER A 282 -100.93 20.55 9.50
CA SER A 282 -100.28 19.37 10.10
C SER A 282 -99.63 19.71 11.44
N SER A 283 -100.13 19.11 12.53
CA SER A 283 -99.56 19.31 13.88
C SER A 283 -98.13 18.77 13.99
N ILE A 284 -97.84 17.63 13.36
CA ILE A 284 -96.51 17.00 13.41
C ILE A 284 -95.43 17.84 12.71
N ILE A 285 -95.80 18.63 11.68
CA ILE A 285 -94.83 19.47 10.94
C ILE A 285 -94.27 20.58 11.83
N ASN A 286 -95.07 21.13 12.73
CA ASN A 286 -94.60 22.14 13.69
C ASN A 286 -93.67 21.52 14.73
N HIS A 287 -93.95 20.30 15.18
CA HIS A 287 -93.04 19.55 16.03
C HIS A 287 -91.74 19.23 15.31
N TYR A 288 -91.77 18.84 14.03
CA TYR A 288 -90.55 18.67 13.23
C TYR A 288 -89.77 19.97 13.06
N ARG A 289 -90.40 21.12 12.79
CA ARG A 289 -89.70 22.42 12.71
C ARG A 289 -88.98 22.77 14.01
N SER A 290 -89.62 22.51 15.15
CA SER A 290 -89.01 22.72 16.48
C SER A 290 -87.90 21.72 16.76
N PHE A 291 -88.07 20.47 16.32
CA PHE A 291 -87.15 19.37 16.58
C PHE A 291 -85.88 19.46 15.71
N PHE A 292 -86.03 19.73 14.41
CA PHE A 292 -84.95 19.90 13.43
C PHE A 292 -84.47 21.36 13.33
N GLY A 293 -84.44 22.06 14.46
CA GLY A 293 -84.01 23.45 14.55
C GLY A 293 -82.49 23.66 14.33
N GLN A 294 -82.00 24.88 14.59
CA GLN A 294 -80.59 25.21 14.37
C GLN A 294 -79.62 24.33 15.18
N ALA A 295 -79.94 24.02 16.44
CA ALA A 295 -79.10 23.20 17.30
C ALA A 295 -78.95 21.76 16.77
N TYR A 296 -79.98 21.21 16.11
CA TYR A 296 -79.91 19.91 15.44
C TYR A 296 -78.97 19.93 14.24
N ARG A 297 -79.08 20.97 13.40
CA ARG A 297 -78.20 21.14 12.23
C ARG A 297 -76.74 21.33 12.63
N ASP A 298 -76.48 22.13 13.68
CA ASP A 298 -75.14 22.35 14.21
C ASP A 298 -74.54 21.04 14.75
N HIS A 299 -75.35 20.20 15.42
CA HIS A 299 -74.94 18.88 15.91
C HIS A 299 -74.62 17.91 14.76
N GLN A 300 -75.48 17.81 13.74
CA GLN A 300 -75.20 17.03 12.53
C GLN A 300 -73.91 17.50 11.84
N GLN A 301 -73.69 18.81 11.76
CA GLN A 301 -72.48 19.36 11.17
C GLN A 301 -71.24 18.98 11.99
N ASN A 302 -71.30 19.03 13.32
CA ASN A 302 -70.21 18.61 14.18
C ASN A 302 -69.84 17.12 14.00
N ILE A 303 -70.84 16.23 13.87
CA ILE A 303 -70.62 14.81 13.58
C ILE A 303 -69.90 14.63 12.24
N ARG A 304 -70.38 15.31 11.18
CA ARG A 304 -69.77 15.26 9.84
C ARG A 304 -68.36 15.80 9.82
N ASP A 305 -68.11 16.93 10.49
CA ASP A 305 -66.80 17.56 10.57
C ASP A 305 -65.80 16.69 11.34
N CYS A 306 -66.21 16.11 12.46
CA CYS A 306 -65.39 15.18 13.23
C CYS A 306 -65.01 13.94 12.40
N GLY A 307 -66.00 13.29 11.77
CA GLY A 307 -65.74 12.15 10.87
C GLY A 307 -64.83 12.53 9.70
N SER A 308 -65.06 13.67 9.06
CA SER A 308 -64.22 14.16 7.96
C SER A 308 -62.77 14.41 8.40
N ARG A 309 -62.56 15.03 9.57
CA ARG A 309 -61.23 15.21 10.17
C ARG A 309 -60.54 13.86 10.40
N PHE A 310 -61.27 12.89 10.96
CA PHE A 310 -60.76 11.54 11.19
C PHE A 310 -60.31 10.87 9.89
N PHE A 311 -61.17 10.79 8.86
CA PHE A 311 -60.83 10.13 7.60
C PHE A 311 -59.76 10.85 6.79
N LYS A 312 -59.65 12.17 6.93
CA LYS A 312 -58.55 12.94 6.33
C LYS A 312 -57.22 12.64 7.00
N ALA A 313 -57.21 12.40 8.32
CA ALA A 313 -56.03 11.96 9.06
C ALA A 313 -55.72 10.47 8.86
N HIS A 314 -56.73 9.67 8.46
CA HIS A 314 -56.62 8.23 8.21
C HIS A 314 -57.02 7.82 6.77
N PRO A 315 -56.30 8.31 5.73
CA PRO A 315 -56.54 7.92 4.35
C PRO A 315 -56.45 6.40 4.14
N PRO A 316 -57.21 5.83 3.18
CA PRO A 316 -57.20 4.39 2.91
C PRO A 316 -55.83 3.82 2.51
N ASP A 317 -54.95 4.64 1.94
CA ASP A 317 -53.62 4.26 1.47
C ASP A 317 -52.53 4.33 2.56
N THR A 318 -52.86 4.76 3.79
CA THR A 318 -51.92 4.86 4.91
C THR A 318 -51.16 3.55 5.15
N GLY A 319 -51.86 2.41 5.15
CA GLY A 319 -51.22 1.10 5.32
C GLY A 319 -50.21 0.76 4.22
N VAL A 320 -50.54 1.07 2.97
CA VAL A 320 -49.64 0.85 1.82
C VAL A 320 -48.40 1.74 1.91
N LEU A 321 -48.56 3.00 2.31
CA LEU A 321 -47.45 3.92 2.53
C LEU A 321 -46.55 3.45 3.67
N PHE A 322 -47.13 2.94 4.76
CA PHE A 322 -46.39 2.39 5.88
C PHE A 322 -45.54 1.18 5.46
N GLU A 323 -46.15 0.18 4.80
CA GLU A 323 -45.42 -1.00 4.31
C GLU A 323 -44.30 -0.64 3.32
N ARG A 324 -44.54 0.30 2.40
CA ARG A 324 -43.50 0.82 1.49
C ARG A 324 -42.36 1.46 2.26
N THR A 325 -42.66 2.21 3.32
CA THR A 325 -41.63 2.85 4.15
C THR A 325 -40.82 1.81 4.91
N VAL A 326 -41.46 0.76 5.45
CA VAL A 326 -40.77 -0.39 6.07
C VAL A 326 -39.86 -1.11 5.08
N ASN A 327 -40.32 -1.34 3.85
CA ASN A 327 -39.48 -1.95 2.81
C ASN A 327 -38.27 -1.07 2.46
N SER A 328 -38.47 0.24 2.31
CA SER A 328 -37.37 1.18 2.05
C SER A 328 -36.39 1.25 3.22
N LEU A 329 -36.87 1.15 4.46
CA LEU A 329 -36.04 1.04 5.66
C LEU A 329 -35.12 -0.19 5.58
N GLN A 330 -35.67 -1.37 5.27
CA GLN A 330 -34.88 -2.60 5.15
C GLN A 330 -33.86 -2.56 4.02
N GLU A 331 -34.25 -2.02 2.86
CA GLU A 331 -33.37 -1.87 1.70
C GLU A 331 -32.18 -0.94 2.02
N ARG A 332 -32.46 0.24 2.57
CA ARG A 332 -31.40 1.20 2.94
C ARG A 332 -30.53 0.66 4.08
N ARG A 333 -31.09 -0.07 5.03
CA ARG A 333 -30.32 -0.72 6.10
C ARG A 333 -29.31 -1.71 5.54
N ARG A 334 -29.70 -2.55 4.55
CA ARG A 334 -28.78 -3.48 3.87
C ARG A 334 -27.63 -2.77 3.17
N PHE A 335 -27.89 -1.62 2.55
CA PHE A 335 -26.81 -0.81 1.97
C PHE A 335 -25.87 -0.26 3.06
N TRP A 336 -26.43 0.33 4.12
CA TRP A 336 -25.62 0.97 5.16
C TRP A 336 -24.86 0.00 6.06
N SER A 337 -25.28 -1.27 6.16
CA SER A 337 -24.55 -2.31 6.91
C SER A 337 -23.16 -2.62 6.34
N ASP A 338 -22.90 -2.29 5.07
CA ASP A 338 -21.57 -2.45 4.47
C ASP A 338 -20.57 -1.38 4.96
N PHE A 339 -21.05 -0.29 5.57
CA PHE A 339 -20.23 0.88 5.94
C PHE A 339 -20.25 1.21 7.44
N GLY A 340 -21.07 0.51 8.23
CA GLY A 340 -21.17 0.73 9.67
C GLY A 340 -22.00 -0.34 10.36
N ASP A 341 -21.88 -0.39 11.69
CA ASP A 341 -22.69 -1.27 12.52
C ASP A 341 -24.12 -0.70 12.62
N ILE A 342 -25.02 -1.21 11.78
CA ILE A 342 -26.43 -0.82 11.73
C ILE A 342 -27.30 -2.00 12.21
N PRO A 343 -28.07 -1.84 13.31
CA PRO A 343 -28.84 -2.92 13.89
C PRO A 343 -29.93 -3.44 12.94
N GLU A 344 -30.44 -4.63 13.23
CA GLU A 344 -31.62 -5.17 12.57
C GLU A 344 -32.89 -4.58 13.17
N PHE A 345 -33.78 -4.09 12.31
CA PHE A 345 -35.07 -3.56 12.72
C PHE A 345 -36.15 -4.61 12.44
N THR A 346 -36.67 -5.24 13.48
CA THR A 346 -37.76 -6.23 13.35
C THR A 346 -39.10 -5.54 13.57
N ILE A 347 -39.96 -5.58 12.55
CA ILE A 347 -41.32 -5.04 12.63
C ILE A 347 -42.26 -5.86 11.75
N ASP A 348 -43.42 -6.25 12.30
CA ASP A 348 -44.48 -6.91 11.55
C ASP A 348 -45.41 -5.87 10.95
N ALA A 349 -45.04 -5.35 9.78
CA ALA A 349 -45.81 -4.30 9.12
C ALA A 349 -47.23 -4.77 8.77
N ALA A 350 -47.39 -6.04 8.38
CA ALA A 350 -48.69 -6.59 7.99
C ALA A 350 -49.65 -6.66 9.19
N ALA A 351 -49.15 -7.11 10.35
CA ALA A 351 -49.96 -7.14 11.58
C ALA A 351 -50.38 -5.73 12.01
N ILE A 352 -49.46 -4.76 11.99
CA ILE A 352 -49.76 -3.37 12.37
C ILE A 352 -50.80 -2.75 11.42
N VAL A 353 -50.67 -2.97 10.12
CA VAL A 353 -51.63 -2.47 9.12
C VAL A 353 -53.00 -3.14 9.27
N ALA A 354 -53.05 -4.43 9.59
CA ALA A 354 -54.30 -5.14 9.86
C ALA A 354 -55.01 -4.55 11.10
N GLU A 355 -54.27 -4.35 12.20
CA GLU A 355 -54.81 -3.77 13.43
C GLU A 355 -55.27 -2.31 13.24
N TRP A 356 -54.53 -1.52 12.47
CA TRP A 356 -54.93 -0.15 12.10
C TRP A 356 -56.21 -0.14 11.25
N ASN A 357 -56.30 -0.99 10.22
CA ASN A 357 -57.49 -1.10 9.37
C ASN A 357 -58.72 -1.52 10.19
N GLU A 358 -58.56 -2.47 11.11
CA GLU A 358 -59.63 -2.91 11.99
C GLU A 358 -60.12 -1.76 12.87
N ALA A 359 -59.22 -1.01 13.51
CA ALA A 359 -59.58 0.17 14.30
C ALA A 359 -60.30 1.24 13.46
N ARG A 360 -59.78 1.53 12.26
CA ARG A 360 -60.35 2.49 11.32
C ARG A 360 -61.76 2.10 10.90
N ASN A 361 -61.98 0.83 10.53
CA ASN A 361 -63.27 0.33 10.04
C ASN A 361 -64.33 0.31 11.15
N GLN A 362 -63.95 -0.03 12.39
CA GLN A 362 -64.87 0.03 13.53
C GLN A 362 -65.29 1.47 13.85
N ILE A 363 -64.36 2.43 13.80
CA ILE A 363 -64.68 3.86 13.97
C ILE A 363 -65.56 4.36 12.81
N GLU A 364 -65.29 3.90 11.58
CA GLU A 364 -66.12 4.22 10.42
C GLU A 364 -67.57 3.76 10.59
N ALA A 365 -67.78 2.54 11.08
CA ALA A 365 -69.11 2.03 11.40
C ALA A 365 -69.81 2.85 12.49
N LEU A 366 -69.09 3.27 13.54
CA LEU A 366 -69.65 4.13 14.59
C LEU A 366 -70.07 5.50 14.07
N PHE A 367 -69.28 6.13 13.19
CA PHE A 367 -69.68 7.39 12.56
C PHE A 367 -70.87 7.23 11.62
N GLN A 368 -70.95 6.12 10.87
CA GLN A 368 -72.11 5.82 10.01
C GLN A 368 -73.38 5.63 10.85
N GLN A 369 -73.30 4.88 11.94
CA GLN A 369 -74.41 4.68 12.88
C GLN A 369 -74.83 6.01 13.54
N LYS A 370 -73.86 6.85 13.94
CA LYS A 370 -74.14 8.17 14.50
C LYS A 370 -74.78 9.11 13.48
N ALA A 371 -74.39 9.01 12.21
CA ALA A 371 -74.95 9.84 11.15
C ALA A 371 -76.41 9.45 10.80
N SER A 372 -76.79 8.17 10.89
CA SER A 372 -78.17 7.72 10.65
C SER A 372 -79.13 8.04 11.79
N ALA A 373 -78.63 8.15 13.02
CA ALA A 373 -79.39 8.57 14.21
C ALA A 373 -78.59 9.60 15.05
N PRO A 374 -78.49 10.86 14.61
CA PRO A 374 -77.67 11.90 15.26
C PRO A 374 -77.95 12.12 16.74
N LEU A 375 -79.18 11.89 17.19
CA LEU A 375 -79.61 12.14 18.57
C LEU A 375 -79.34 10.98 19.51
N ASP A 376 -79.19 9.76 18.98
CA ASP A 376 -78.94 8.58 19.78
C ASP A 376 -77.54 8.65 20.37
N SER A 377 -77.44 8.50 21.69
CA SER A 377 -76.15 8.36 22.36
C SER A 377 -75.56 6.99 22.03
N ILE A 378 -74.42 6.97 21.37
CA ILE A 378 -73.70 5.74 21.05
C ILE A 378 -72.55 5.59 22.03
N GLU A 379 -72.64 4.57 22.88
CA GLU A 379 -71.51 4.15 23.70
C GLU A 379 -70.55 3.33 22.83
N THR A 380 -69.28 3.72 22.80
CA THR A 380 -68.24 2.96 22.11
C THR A 380 -68.12 1.56 22.69
N PRO A 381 -68.30 0.50 21.87
CA PRO A 381 -68.18 -0.88 22.34
C PRO A 381 -66.81 -1.17 22.96
N GLU A 382 -66.78 -1.98 24.02
CA GLU A 382 -65.53 -2.37 24.68
C GLU A 382 -64.56 -3.09 23.72
N ALA A 383 -65.10 -3.83 22.75
CA ALA A 383 -64.31 -4.42 21.67
C ALA A 383 -63.55 -3.34 20.86
N THR A 384 -64.20 -2.22 20.52
CA THR A 384 -63.56 -1.12 19.80
C THR A 384 -62.52 -0.39 20.63
N ARG A 385 -62.80 -0.16 21.92
CA ARG A 385 -61.78 0.38 22.85
C ARG A 385 -60.55 -0.53 22.92
N THR A 386 -60.76 -1.84 22.96
CA THR A 386 -59.67 -2.84 22.97
C THR A 386 -58.88 -2.81 21.67
N THR A 387 -59.54 -2.74 20.51
CA THR A 387 -58.86 -2.62 19.20
C THR A 387 -58.02 -1.34 19.12
N VAL A 388 -58.58 -0.18 19.53
CA VAL A 388 -57.85 1.09 19.52
C VAL A 388 -56.69 1.10 20.52
N ALA A 389 -56.88 0.51 21.71
CA ALA A 389 -55.81 0.34 22.70
C ALA A 389 -54.67 -0.54 22.18
N THR A 390 -54.99 -1.60 21.43
CA THR A 390 -54.01 -2.47 20.77
C THR A 390 -53.23 -1.68 19.72
N TYR A 391 -53.93 -0.87 18.91
CA TYR A 391 -53.29 0.02 17.95
C TYR A 391 -52.36 1.06 18.62
N TYR A 392 -52.72 1.61 19.78
CA TYR A 392 -51.81 2.49 20.54
C TYR A 392 -50.54 1.80 21.01
N GLN A 393 -50.60 0.50 21.33
CA GLN A 393 -49.39 -0.27 21.62
C GLN A 393 -48.48 -0.33 20.39
N ARG A 394 -49.04 -0.53 19.19
CA ARG A 394 -48.27 -0.46 17.93
C ARG A 394 -47.65 0.90 17.66
N LEU A 395 -48.37 1.99 17.92
CA LEU A 395 -47.79 3.34 17.81
C LEU A 395 -46.59 3.52 18.76
N THR A 396 -46.66 2.94 19.95
CA THR A 396 -45.55 2.97 20.93
C THR A 396 -44.36 2.13 20.44
N GLU A 397 -44.61 0.94 19.89
CA GLU A 397 -43.57 0.10 19.28
C GLU A 397 -42.87 0.83 18.11
N VAL A 398 -43.65 1.46 17.22
CA VAL A 398 -43.14 2.25 16.10
C VAL A 398 -42.31 3.44 16.59
N ALA A 399 -42.76 4.14 17.63
CA ALA A 399 -42.00 5.24 18.23
C ALA A 399 -40.66 4.77 18.83
N GLY A 400 -40.66 3.63 19.52
CA GLY A 400 -39.44 3.00 20.02
C GLY A 400 -38.46 2.62 18.91
N LEU A 401 -38.98 2.07 17.80
CA LEU A 401 -38.16 1.74 16.63
C LEU A 401 -37.58 3.00 15.97
N ASN A 402 -38.36 4.08 15.88
CA ASN A 402 -37.88 5.36 15.35
C ASN A 402 -36.71 5.95 16.14
N GLN A 403 -36.66 5.75 17.46
CA GLN A 403 -35.50 6.15 18.28
C GLN A 403 -34.24 5.36 17.90
N GLN A 404 -34.38 4.05 17.63
CA GLN A 404 -33.27 3.22 17.16
C GLN A 404 -32.82 3.64 15.76
N ILE A 405 -33.77 3.91 14.85
CA ILE A 405 -33.50 4.41 13.50
C ILE A 405 -32.75 5.74 13.57
N GLN A 406 -33.16 6.65 14.46
CA GLN A 406 -32.49 7.94 14.65
C GLN A 406 -31.05 7.77 15.13
N THR A 407 -30.81 6.84 16.06
CA THR A 407 -29.45 6.50 16.52
C THR A 407 -28.59 5.95 15.36
N ALA A 408 -29.15 5.04 14.55
CA ALA A 408 -28.47 4.53 13.36
C ALA A 408 -28.17 5.63 12.31
N ASN A 409 -29.08 6.58 12.13
CA ASN A 409 -28.86 7.73 11.23
C ASN A 409 -27.69 8.63 11.69
N GLN A 410 -27.41 8.73 12.99
CA GLN A 410 -26.20 9.43 13.47
C GLN A 410 -24.92 8.72 13.01
N THR A 411 -24.89 7.37 13.06
CA THR A 411 -23.78 6.58 12.51
C THR A 411 -23.63 6.80 11.01
N ILE A 412 -24.74 6.79 10.26
CA ILE A 412 -24.74 7.04 8.80
C ILE A 412 -24.23 8.45 8.49
N ALA A 413 -24.64 9.47 9.24
CA ALA A 413 -24.15 10.84 9.08
C ALA A 413 -22.63 10.93 9.27
N ALA A 414 -22.08 10.24 10.28
CA ALA A 414 -20.64 10.17 10.49
C ALA A 414 -19.90 9.48 9.33
N VAL A 415 -20.47 8.40 8.76
CA VAL A 415 -19.92 7.73 7.57
C VAL A 415 -19.91 8.69 6.37
N LYS A 416 -21.03 9.39 6.11
CA LYS A 416 -21.13 10.39 5.03
C LYS A 416 -20.11 11.52 5.18
N GLN A 417 -19.92 12.03 6.39
CA GLN A 417 -18.95 13.09 6.66
C GLN A 417 -17.51 12.63 6.39
N ARG A 418 -17.12 11.44 6.87
CA ARG A 418 -15.79 10.87 6.58
C ARG A 418 -15.58 10.68 5.08
N ALA A 419 -16.58 10.12 4.39
CA ALA A 419 -16.54 9.91 2.95
C ALA A 419 -16.38 11.23 2.20
N ALA A 420 -17.05 12.31 2.59
CA ALA A 420 -16.95 13.62 1.94
C ALA A 420 -15.55 14.26 2.06
N THR A 421 -14.83 14.01 3.15
CA THR A 421 -13.48 14.55 3.40
C THR A 421 -12.34 13.65 2.91
N ALA A 422 -12.64 12.42 2.49
CA ALA A 422 -11.63 11.43 2.16
C ALA A 422 -10.94 11.76 0.83
N ASN A 423 -9.64 12.04 0.89
CA ASN A 423 -8.78 12.12 -0.29
C ASN A 423 -8.38 10.69 -0.70
N THR A 424 -9.10 10.12 -1.67
CA THR A 424 -8.85 8.78 -2.24
C THR A 424 -7.40 8.57 -2.64
N ALA A 425 -6.72 9.60 -3.16
CA ALA A 425 -5.32 9.52 -3.55
C ALA A 425 -4.42 9.33 -2.32
N ALA A 426 -4.64 10.11 -1.25
CA ALA A 426 -3.87 9.99 -0.01
C ALA A 426 -4.06 8.61 0.66
N LEU A 427 -5.31 8.10 0.71
CA LEU A 427 -5.60 6.77 1.26
C LEU A 427 -4.96 5.65 0.45
N THR A 428 -4.92 5.78 -0.88
CA THR A 428 -4.24 4.82 -1.76
C THR A 428 -2.73 4.82 -1.52
N THR A 429 -2.12 5.99 -1.34
CA THR A 429 -0.70 6.11 -1.01
C THR A 429 -0.38 5.48 0.35
N ILE A 430 -1.18 5.74 1.38
CA ILE A 430 -0.99 5.15 2.71
C ILE A 430 -1.08 3.63 2.63
N LEU A 431 -2.09 3.08 1.97
CA LEU A 431 -2.25 1.63 1.82
C LEU A 431 -1.06 1.00 1.07
N ALA A 432 -0.53 1.66 0.04
CA ALA A 432 0.66 1.19 -0.67
C ALA A 432 1.89 1.13 0.24
N ILE A 433 2.10 2.13 1.10
CA ILE A 433 3.21 2.16 2.07
C ILE A 433 3.06 1.02 3.10
N LEU A 434 1.85 0.80 3.63
CA LEU A 434 1.59 -0.28 4.59
C LEU A 434 1.81 -1.66 3.95
N LYS A 435 1.36 -1.85 2.70
CA LYS A 435 1.61 -3.11 1.96
C LYS A 435 3.09 -3.33 1.69
N ALA A 436 3.85 -2.30 1.31
CA ALA A 436 5.30 -2.40 1.15
C ALA A 436 6.00 -2.72 2.48
N THR A 437 5.54 -2.13 3.59
CA THR A 437 6.05 -2.42 4.94
C THR A 437 5.84 -3.89 5.30
N LYS A 438 4.63 -4.42 5.08
CA LYS A 438 4.35 -5.85 5.31
C LYS A 438 5.21 -6.74 4.40
N ALA A 439 5.30 -6.40 3.12
CA ALA A 439 6.08 -7.17 2.15
C ALA A 439 7.57 -7.24 2.52
N ARG A 440 8.17 -6.13 2.99
CA ARG A 440 9.56 -6.06 3.43
C ARG A 440 9.91 -7.08 4.52
N HIS A 441 8.98 -7.36 5.43
CA HIS A 441 9.19 -8.27 6.57
C HIS A 441 8.69 -9.69 6.31
N THR A 442 8.40 -10.04 5.05
CA THR A 442 8.21 -11.45 4.67
C THR A 442 9.55 -12.20 4.69
N PRO A 443 9.58 -13.51 4.98
CA PRO A 443 10.83 -14.27 5.03
C PRO A 443 11.66 -14.19 3.74
N ALA A 444 10.99 -14.15 2.58
CA ALA A 444 11.64 -14.06 1.28
C ALA A 444 12.34 -12.70 1.09
N ASN A 445 11.62 -11.59 1.29
CA ASN A 445 12.20 -10.26 1.11
C ASN A 445 13.20 -9.90 2.20
N ASP A 446 13.03 -10.43 3.42
CA ASP A 446 14.01 -10.21 4.48
C ASP A 446 15.35 -10.83 4.10
N ALA A 447 15.36 -12.06 3.58
CA ALA A 447 16.58 -12.71 3.08
C ALA A 447 17.21 -11.91 1.92
N LEU A 448 16.41 -11.40 0.98
CA LEU A 448 16.91 -10.60 -0.15
C LEU A 448 17.51 -9.26 0.32
N CYS A 449 16.84 -8.55 1.22
CA CYS A 449 17.34 -7.31 1.79
C CYS A 449 18.61 -7.53 2.63
N GLN A 450 18.67 -8.61 3.42
CA GLN A 450 19.87 -8.96 4.16
C GLN A 450 21.06 -9.22 3.22
N ALA A 451 20.86 -9.99 2.15
CA ALA A 451 21.90 -10.25 1.16
C ALA A 451 22.37 -8.96 0.45
N TYR A 452 21.43 -8.08 0.10
CA TYR A 452 21.74 -6.78 -0.52
C TYR A 452 22.55 -5.87 0.42
N LEU A 453 22.11 -5.74 1.68
CA LEU A 453 22.79 -4.91 2.69
C LEU A 453 24.17 -5.48 3.06
N ALA A 454 24.30 -6.81 3.15
CA ALA A 454 25.58 -7.47 3.38
C ALA A 454 26.58 -7.18 2.25
N GLU A 455 26.13 -7.20 0.99
CA GLU A 455 26.96 -6.86 -0.16
C GLU A 455 27.40 -5.38 -0.14
N LYS A 456 26.50 -4.45 0.24
CA LYS A 456 26.86 -3.03 0.43
C LYS A 456 27.91 -2.85 1.53
N GLN A 457 27.77 -3.56 2.65
CA GLN A 457 28.75 -3.52 3.73
C GLN A 457 30.09 -4.12 3.29
N ALA A 458 30.09 -5.23 2.55
CA ALA A 458 31.29 -5.82 2.00
C ALA A 458 32.02 -4.85 1.05
N LYS A 459 31.28 -4.16 0.17
CA LYS A 459 31.84 -3.10 -0.69
C LYS A 459 32.50 -2.00 0.12
N ALA A 460 31.84 -1.48 1.16
CA ALA A 460 32.39 -0.42 2.01
C ALA A 460 33.70 -0.85 2.68
N ASN A 461 33.79 -2.10 3.15
CA ASN A 461 35.01 -2.66 3.71
C ASN A 461 36.13 -2.75 2.66
N THR A 462 35.81 -3.20 1.44
CA THR A 462 36.78 -3.27 0.32
C THR A 462 37.24 -1.88 -0.12
N GLU A 463 36.38 -0.87 -0.11
CA GLU A 463 36.75 0.53 -0.38
C GLU A 463 37.71 1.07 0.67
N GLN A 464 37.50 0.75 1.94
CA GLN A 464 38.44 1.09 3.01
C GLN A 464 39.81 0.42 2.81
N GLN A 465 39.83 -0.86 2.42
CA GLN A 465 41.08 -1.58 2.10
C GLN A 465 41.80 -0.97 0.89
N ARG A 466 41.06 -0.57 -0.15
CA ARG A 466 41.62 0.12 -1.33
C ARG A 466 42.32 1.42 -0.91
N ASP A 467 41.67 2.21 -0.05
CA ASP A 467 42.22 3.49 0.40
C ASP A 467 43.48 3.29 1.24
N GLN A 468 43.52 2.25 2.08
CA GLN A 468 44.73 1.84 2.80
C GLN A 468 45.86 1.38 1.86
N ALA A 469 45.55 0.54 0.86
CA ALA A 469 46.52 0.07 -0.13
C ALA A 469 47.10 1.23 -0.96
N ARG A 470 46.27 2.20 -1.32
CA ARG A 470 46.69 3.43 -2.00
C ARG A 470 47.64 4.26 -1.14
N GLN A 471 47.32 4.43 0.14
CA GLN A 471 48.21 5.14 1.08
C GLN A 471 49.55 4.41 1.25
N ALA A 472 49.54 3.08 1.36
CA ALA A 472 50.76 2.29 1.47
C ALA A 472 51.65 2.40 0.21
N LEU A 473 51.06 2.36 -0.98
CA LEU A 473 51.78 2.55 -2.24
C LEU A 473 52.39 3.95 -2.34
N GLU A 474 51.65 4.98 -1.91
CA GLU A 474 52.14 6.36 -1.91
C GLU A 474 53.30 6.55 -0.93
N GLN A 475 53.16 6.06 0.30
CA GLN A 475 54.22 6.09 1.31
C GLN A 475 55.49 5.40 0.81
N TYR A 476 55.33 4.23 0.17
CA TYR A 476 56.45 3.52 -0.43
C TYR A 476 57.16 4.37 -1.51
N ARG A 477 56.39 4.99 -2.42
CA ARG A 477 56.94 5.88 -3.46
C ARG A 477 57.69 7.07 -2.86
N THR A 478 57.11 7.73 -1.86
CA THR A 478 57.74 8.89 -1.20
C THR A 478 59.05 8.51 -0.50
N GLN A 479 59.18 7.30 0.04
CA GLN A 479 60.40 6.85 0.72
C GLN A 479 61.49 6.36 -0.25
N VAL A 480 61.10 5.62 -1.28
CA VAL A 480 62.05 4.88 -2.14
C VAL A 480 62.60 5.75 -3.27
N PHE A 481 61.80 6.62 -3.87
CA PHE A 481 62.23 7.43 -5.00
C PHE A 481 63.38 8.42 -4.67
N PRO A 482 63.38 9.13 -3.51
CA PRO A 482 64.51 9.97 -3.14
C PRO A 482 65.81 9.18 -2.96
N THR A 483 65.70 7.94 -2.46
CA THR A 483 66.87 7.04 -2.28
C THR A 483 67.47 6.65 -3.62
N TYR A 484 66.63 6.27 -4.60
CA TYR A 484 67.10 5.99 -5.96
C TYR A 484 67.63 7.23 -6.66
N GLU A 485 66.98 8.38 -6.53
CA GLU A 485 67.44 9.66 -7.09
C GLU A 485 68.85 10.00 -6.57
N ALA A 486 69.06 9.95 -5.26
CA ALA A 486 70.35 10.22 -4.64
C ALA A 486 71.42 9.24 -5.11
N ALA A 487 71.09 7.95 -5.23
CA ALA A 487 72.01 6.93 -5.73
C ALA A 487 72.38 7.16 -7.19
N ILE A 488 71.39 7.42 -8.06
CA ILE A 488 71.59 7.70 -9.48
C ILE A 488 72.46 8.95 -9.66
N ASN A 489 72.13 10.05 -8.98
CA ASN A 489 72.89 11.30 -9.05
C ASN A 489 74.34 11.11 -8.58
N ARG A 490 74.57 10.33 -7.52
CA ARG A 490 75.91 9.98 -7.05
C ARG A 490 76.72 9.23 -8.12
N TYR A 491 76.11 8.30 -8.86
CA TYR A 491 76.80 7.57 -9.91
C TYR A 491 77.02 8.42 -11.18
N LEU A 492 76.03 9.21 -11.60
CA LEU A 492 76.16 10.12 -12.73
C LEU A 492 77.31 11.13 -12.55
N GLN A 493 77.46 11.67 -11.34
CA GLN A 493 78.60 12.53 -10.99
C GLN A 493 79.94 11.81 -11.15
N ARG A 494 80.03 10.54 -10.72
CA ARG A 494 81.25 9.72 -10.88
C ARG A 494 81.56 9.42 -12.35
N PHE A 495 80.54 9.32 -13.20
CA PHE A 495 80.68 9.15 -14.64
C PHE A 495 80.90 10.46 -15.40
N ASN A 496 81.02 11.60 -14.69
CA ASN A 496 81.20 12.92 -15.27
C ASN A 496 80.08 13.30 -16.26
N ALA A 497 78.86 12.85 -16.00
CA ALA A 497 77.69 13.20 -16.79
C ALA A 497 77.31 14.67 -16.56
N GLY A 498 77.06 15.43 -17.62
CA GLY A 498 76.66 16.84 -17.57
C GLY A 498 75.19 17.07 -17.17
N TYR A 499 74.51 16.06 -16.65
CA TYR A 499 73.09 16.09 -16.28
C TYR A 499 72.86 15.33 -14.98
N HIS A 500 71.79 15.70 -14.27
CA HIS A 500 71.33 15.02 -13.07
C HIS A 500 69.78 15.03 -13.05
N PRO A 501 69.10 13.89 -12.83
CA PRO A 501 67.68 13.89 -12.51
C PRO A 501 67.41 14.73 -11.26
N VAL A 502 66.33 15.52 -11.32
CA VAL A 502 65.84 16.38 -10.23
C VAL A 502 64.49 15.83 -9.80
N SER A 503 64.19 15.88 -8.50
CA SER A 503 62.96 15.34 -7.91
C SER A 503 61.71 15.72 -8.70
N TYR A 504 60.95 14.72 -9.15
CA TYR A 504 59.59 14.91 -9.63
C TYR A 504 58.71 15.28 -8.43
N THR A 505 58.48 16.58 -8.27
CA THR A 505 57.45 17.11 -7.36
C THR A 505 56.16 17.23 -8.17
N HIS A 506 55.20 16.36 -7.85
CA HIS A 506 53.85 16.26 -8.42
C HIS A 506 53.70 15.50 -9.74
N LEU A 507 53.18 14.27 -9.62
CA LEU A 507 52.21 13.69 -10.55
C LEU A 507 51.14 12.93 -9.75
#